data_AF-A0A960XMJ3-F1
#
_entry.id   AF-A0A960XMJ3-F1
#
_cell.length_a   1.000
_cell.length_b   1.000
_cell.length_c   1.000
_cell.angle_alpha   90.00
_cell.angle_beta   90.00
_cell.angle_gamma   90.00
#
_symmetry.space_group_name_H-M   'P 1'
#
loop_
_entity.id
_entity.type
_entity.pdbx_description
1 polymer ?
#
loop_
_entity_poly.entity_id
_entity_poly.type
_entity_poly.pdbx_seq_one_letter_code
_entity_poly.pdbx_strand_id
1 'polypeptide(L)'
;MRVACGASRDEPTGGGVWEPPMDLAGPMRGGAILLALVDTVLLAVIGVFAWWREDPVFWQNSGGWPVGLRAFVRVGFLPLLILHLGLLLWLTWLGLRSLLRRGVSLLLLGALPPLWVGTLAVVAWLLVNNVLNLLEGRPFHWHPG
;
A
#
# COMPACT_ATOMS: atom_id res chain seq x y z
N MET A 1 -0.50 79.12 18.69
CA MET A 1 0.50 78.30 19.41
C MET A 1 0.56 76.93 18.76
N ARG A 2 1.73 76.58 18.20
CA ARG A 2 2.03 75.23 17.69
C ARG A 2 2.54 74.40 18.85
N VAL A 3 2.04 73.18 19.02
CA VAL A 3 2.74 72.11 19.76
C VAL A 3 2.74 70.89 18.85
N ALA A 4 3.90 70.65 18.25
CA ALA A 4 4.23 69.41 17.58
C ALA A 4 4.70 68.43 18.66
N CYS A 5 4.04 67.28 18.79
CA CYS A 5 4.59 66.13 19.49
C CYS A 5 5.17 65.18 18.44
N GLY A 6 6.49 65.16 18.34
CA GLY A 6 7.23 64.16 17.58
C GLY A 6 7.18 62.83 18.32
N ALA A 7 6.60 61.82 17.67
CA ALA A 7 6.82 60.42 18.02
C ALA A 7 7.82 59.88 17.00
N SER A 8 9.07 59.73 17.44
CA SER A 8 10.10 58.98 16.73
C SER A 8 9.65 57.53 16.58
N ARG A 9 9.33 57.13 15.34
CA ARG A 9 9.22 55.72 14.98
C ARG A 9 10.63 55.21 14.77
N ASP A 10 11.11 54.43 15.72
CA ASP A 10 12.22 53.52 15.50
C ASP A 10 11.74 52.43 14.54
N GLU A 11 12.20 52.51 13.29
CA GLU A 11 12.05 51.42 12.32
C GLU A 11 13.02 50.28 12.70
N PRO A 12 12.54 49.06 12.98
CA PRO A 12 13.42 47.91 13.01
C PRO A 12 13.81 47.59 11.57
N THR A 13 14.97 48.10 11.15
CA THR A 13 15.71 47.67 9.96
C THR A 13 16.27 46.27 10.19
N GLY A 14 15.38 45.29 10.25
CA GLY A 14 15.68 43.88 10.35
C GLY A 14 14.85 43.14 9.31
N GLY A 15 15.20 43.33 8.04
CA GLY A 15 14.69 42.55 6.91
C GLY A 15 15.16 41.11 7.01
N GLY A 16 14.70 40.39 8.03
CA GLY A 16 14.73 38.94 8.03
C GLY A 16 13.83 38.49 6.91
N VAL A 17 14.45 38.05 5.81
CA VAL A 17 13.76 37.31 4.74
C VAL A 17 13.00 36.20 5.44
N TRP A 18 11.67 36.33 5.53
CA TRP A 18 10.80 35.29 6.05
C TRP A 18 10.83 34.18 4.99
N GLU A 19 11.81 33.29 5.07
CA GLU A 19 11.76 32.08 4.26
C GLU A 19 10.53 31.29 4.71
N PRO A 20 9.54 31.08 3.83
CA PRO A 20 8.39 30.30 4.19
C PRO A 20 8.88 28.90 4.59
N PRO A 21 8.30 28.30 5.65
CA PRO A 21 8.65 26.94 6.03
C PRO A 21 8.48 26.06 4.79
N MET A 22 9.60 25.47 4.35
CA MET A 22 9.68 24.66 3.16
C MET A 22 8.57 23.60 3.24
N ASP A 23 7.54 23.73 2.39
CA ASP A 23 6.35 22.88 2.41
C ASP A 23 6.70 21.48 1.87
N LEU A 24 7.34 20.69 2.73
CA LEU A 24 7.67 19.28 2.48
C LEU A 24 6.42 18.41 2.36
N ALA A 25 5.20 18.95 2.53
CA ALA A 25 3.97 18.19 2.38
C ALA A 25 3.70 17.81 0.92
N GLY A 26 4.14 18.60 -0.06
CA GLY A 26 3.98 18.30 -1.49
C GLY A 26 4.70 17.02 -1.93
N PRO A 27 6.02 16.89 -1.71
CA PRO A 27 6.79 15.68 -2.04
C PRO A 27 6.28 14.43 -1.32
N MET A 28 5.90 14.57 -0.04
CA MET A 28 5.39 13.44 0.76
C MET A 28 4.04 12.92 0.26
N ARG A 29 3.16 13.80 -0.26
CA ARG A 29 1.88 13.40 -0.87
C ARG A 29 2.08 12.65 -2.18
N GLY A 30 2.98 13.13 -3.04
CA GLY A 30 3.31 12.46 -4.30
C GLY A 30 3.89 11.06 -4.08
N GLY A 31 4.81 10.93 -3.10
CA GLY A 31 5.38 9.63 -2.72
C GLY A 31 4.33 8.63 -2.21
N ALA A 32 3.40 9.07 -1.36
CA ALA A 32 2.35 8.18 -0.84
C ALA A 32 1.38 7.69 -1.93
N ILE A 33 1.03 8.55 -2.90
CA ILE A 33 0.19 8.16 -4.03
C ILE A 33 0.91 7.15 -4.91
N LEU A 34 2.18 7.40 -5.24
CA LEU A 34 2.99 6.45 -6.02
C LEU A 34 3.07 5.09 -5.32
N LEU A 35 3.29 5.09 -4.01
CA LEU A 35 3.35 3.85 -3.23
C LEU A 35 2.00 3.12 -3.20
N ALA A 36 0.87 3.83 -3.13
CA ALA A 36 -0.45 3.21 -3.24
C ALA A 36 -0.70 2.59 -4.63
N LEU A 37 -0.22 3.23 -5.71
CA LEU A 37 -0.28 2.67 -7.06
C LEU A 37 0.59 1.42 -7.19
N VAL A 38 1.81 1.46 -6.66
CA VAL A 38 2.70 0.30 -6.61
C VAL A 38 2.06 -0.85 -5.84
N ASP A 39 1.44 -0.55 -4.69
CA ASP A 39 0.75 -1.56 -3.88
C ASP A 39 -0.48 -2.16 -4.60
N THR A 40 -1.18 -1.35 -5.39
CA THR A 40 -2.30 -1.81 -6.23
C THR A 40 -1.83 -2.81 -7.29
N VAL A 41 -0.72 -2.50 -7.97
CA VAL A 41 -0.12 -3.41 -8.96
C VAL A 41 0.35 -4.69 -8.27
N LEU A 42 0.99 -4.56 -7.10
CA LEU A 42 1.46 -5.69 -6.32
C LEU A 42 0.30 -6.63 -5.91
N LEU A 43 -0.81 -6.07 -5.43
CA LEU A 43 -2.02 -6.82 -5.11
C LEU A 43 -2.59 -7.56 -6.33
N ALA A 44 -2.59 -6.93 -7.51
CA ALA A 44 -3.03 -7.58 -8.74
C ALA A 44 -2.13 -8.78 -9.11
N VAL A 45 -0.80 -8.61 -9.02
CA VAL A 45 0.18 -9.70 -9.25
C VAL A 45 -0.02 -10.83 -8.25
N ILE A 46 -0.19 -10.53 -6.97
CA ILE A 46 -0.47 -11.52 -5.93
C ILE A 46 -1.78 -12.24 -6.22
N GLY A 47 -2.82 -11.54 -6.68
CA GLY A 47 -4.08 -12.12 -7.08
C GLY A 47 -3.92 -13.15 -8.22
N VAL A 48 -3.14 -12.82 -9.25
CA VAL A 48 -2.82 -13.77 -10.34
C VAL A 48 -2.05 -14.98 -9.80
N PHE A 49 -1.08 -14.76 -8.92
CA PHE A 49 -0.33 -15.87 -8.32
C PHE A 49 -1.20 -16.74 -7.43
N ALA A 50 -2.11 -16.15 -6.65
CA ALA A 50 -3.08 -16.86 -5.83
C ALA A 50 -3.99 -17.70 -6.73
N TRP A 51 -4.46 -17.15 -7.85
CA TRP A 51 -5.25 -17.90 -8.82
C TRP A 51 -4.51 -19.12 -9.36
N TRP A 52 -3.29 -18.94 -9.89
CA TRP A 52 -2.49 -20.05 -10.40
C TRP A 52 -2.11 -21.06 -9.32
N ARG A 53 -1.81 -20.58 -8.11
CA ARG A 53 -1.48 -21.45 -6.98
C ARG A 53 -2.66 -22.33 -6.59
N GLU A 54 -3.88 -21.86 -6.75
CA GLU A 54 -5.07 -22.62 -6.39
C GLU A 54 -5.66 -23.43 -7.56
N ASP A 55 -5.10 -23.31 -8.77
CA ASP A 55 -5.52 -24.07 -9.95
C ASP A 55 -4.86 -25.47 -9.99
N PRO A 56 -5.63 -26.58 -9.92
CA PRO A 56 -5.10 -27.93 -10.07
C PRO A 56 -4.39 -28.17 -11.41
N VAL A 57 -4.88 -27.57 -12.49
CA VAL A 57 -4.37 -27.75 -13.86
C VAL A 57 -2.96 -27.17 -13.97
N PHE A 58 -2.71 -26.07 -13.25
CA PHE A 58 -1.40 -25.44 -13.18
C PHE A 58 -0.35 -26.38 -12.57
N TRP A 59 -0.68 -27.08 -11.48
CA TRP A 59 0.26 -27.99 -10.82
C TRP A 59 0.47 -29.30 -11.56
N GLN A 60 -0.59 -29.88 -12.13
CA GLN A 60 -0.54 -31.15 -12.90
C GLN A 60 0.17 -31.03 -14.27
N ASN A 61 0.56 -29.81 -14.67
CA ASN A 61 1.16 -29.53 -15.98
C ASN A 61 0.28 -29.89 -17.20
N SER A 62 -1.03 -30.06 -17.01
CA SER A 62 -1.94 -30.47 -18.09
C SER A 62 -2.10 -29.42 -19.19
N GLY A 63 -1.69 -28.16 -18.92
CA GLY A 63 -1.61 -27.08 -19.91
C GLY A 63 -0.23 -26.85 -20.55
N GLY A 64 0.79 -27.67 -20.24
CA GLY A 64 2.15 -27.46 -20.76
C GLY A 64 2.89 -26.26 -20.15
N TRP A 65 2.57 -25.91 -18.90
CA TRP A 65 3.14 -24.77 -18.20
C TRP A 65 4.66 -24.92 -17.98
N PRO A 66 5.46 -23.86 -18.19
CA PRO A 66 6.89 -23.93 -17.95
C PRO A 66 7.21 -24.29 -16.50
N VAL A 67 8.17 -25.21 -16.28
CA VAL A 67 8.62 -25.60 -14.93
C VAL A 67 9.11 -24.39 -14.14
N GLY A 68 9.81 -23.46 -14.80
CA GLY A 68 10.28 -22.22 -14.19
C GLY A 68 9.16 -21.32 -13.68
N LEU A 69 8.02 -21.26 -14.37
CA LEU A 69 6.86 -20.47 -13.94
C LEU A 69 6.27 -21.03 -12.64
N ARG A 70 6.12 -22.36 -12.53
CA ARG A 70 5.61 -23.01 -11.31
C ARG A 70 6.54 -22.80 -10.12
N ALA A 71 7.84 -22.91 -10.34
CA ALA A 71 8.84 -22.60 -9.31
C ALA A 71 8.77 -21.13 -8.87
N PHE A 72 8.62 -20.22 -9.83
CA PHE A 72 8.51 -18.79 -9.57
C PHE A 72 7.25 -18.44 -8.78
N VAL A 73 6.08 -18.99 -9.14
CA VAL A 73 4.84 -18.78 -8.39
C VAL A 73 4.95 -19.35 -6.97
N ARG A 74 5.52 -20.56 -6.83
CA ARG A 74 5.69 -21.23 -5.53
C ARG A 74 6.55 -20.43 -4.56
N VAL A 75 7.69 -19.93 -5.02
CA VAL A 75 8.68 -19.25 -4.18
C VAL A 75 8.37 -17.75 -4.05
N GLY A 76 7.87 -17.12 -5.12
CA GLY A 76 7.64 -15.68 -5.18
C GLY A 76 6.39 -15.21 -4.45
N PHE A 77 5.37 -16.07 -4.30
CA PHE A 77 4.09 -15.66 -3.71
C PHE A 77 4.23 -15.09 -2.28
N LEU A 78 4.90 -15.82 -1.37
CA LEU A 78 4.95 -15.42 0.04
C LEU A 78 5.77 -14.13 0.27
N PRO A 79 6.96 -13.95 -0.35
CA PRO A 79 7.68 -12.68 -0.30
C PRO A 79 6.86 -11.49 -0.80
N LEU A 80 6.14 -11.65 -1.92
CA LEU A 80 5.29 -10.60 -2.47
C LEU A 80 4.13 -10.27 -1.52
N LEU A 81 3.48 -11.28 -0.94
CA LEU A 81 2.42 -11.09 0.04
C LEU A 81 2.91 -10.33 1.28
N ILE A 82 4.09 -10.68 1.81
CA ILE A 82 4.68 -9.98 2.96
C ILE A 82 4.98 -8.52 2.62
N LEU A 83 5.57 -8.27 1.45
CA LEU A 83 5.86 -6.92 0.97
C LEU A 83 4.57 -6.07 0.86
N HIS A 84 3.53 -6.65 0.26
CA HIS A 84 2.22 -6.02 0.12
C HIS A 84 1.59 -5.68 1.47
N LEU A 85 1.53 -6.64 2.40
CA LEU A 85 0.98 -6.39 3.74
C LEU A 85 1.76 -5.30 4.48
N GLY A 86 3.10 -5.31 4.38
CA GLY A 86 3.93 -4.27 4.96
C GLY A 86 3.62 -2.88 4.39
N LEU A 87 3.47 -2.78 3.08
CA LEU A 87 3.17 -1.53 2.39
C LEU A 87 1.74 -1.04 2.71
N LEU A 88 0.75 -1.93 2.68
CA LEU A 88 -0.64 -1.63 3.02
C LEU A 88 -0.78 -1.14 4.47
N LEU A 89 -0.11 -1.79 5.42
CA LEU A 89 -0.11 -1.37 6.82
C LEU A 89 0.53 0.02 7.00
N TRP A 90 1.65 0.27 6.31
CA TRP A 90 2.31 1.57 6.35
C TRP A 90 1.47 2.68 5.71
N LEU A 91 0.84 2.43 4.56
CA LEU A 91 -0.09 3.36 3.91
C LEU A 91 -1.33 3.61 4.78
N THR A 92 -1.84 2.58 5.46
CA THR A 92 -2.94 2.71 6.42
C THR A 92 -2.55 3.61 7.58
N TRP A 93 -1.36 3.41 8.15
CA TRP A 93 -0.84 4.26 9.22
C TRP A 93 -0.67 5.72 8.78
N LEU A 94 -0.14 5.96 7.58
CA LEU A 94 -0.05 7.31 7.01
C LEU A 94 -1.43 7.94 6.80
N GLY A 95 -2.39 7.18 6.26
CA GLY A 95 -3.76 7.62 6.07
C GLY A 95 -4.40 8.08 7.39
N LEU A 96 -4.30 7.24 8.43
CA LEU A 96 -4.79 7.56 9.78
C LEU A 96 -4.08 8.80 10.37
N ARG A 97 -2.76 8.91 10.22
CA ARG A 97 -2.01 10.09 10.69
C ARG A 97 -2.40 11.37 9.96
N SER A 98 -2.73 11.28 8.67
CA SER A 98 -3.16 12.43 7.85
C SER A 98 -4.53 12.96 8.30
N LEU A 99 -5.44 12.06 8.71
CA LEU A 99 -6.74 12.40 9.30
C LEU A 99 -6.56 13.18 10.60
N LEU A 100 -5.67 12.71 11.48
CA LEU A 100 -5.41 13.35 12.78
C LEU A 100 -4.78 14.75 12.65
N ARG A 101 -4.00 14.98 11.59
CA ARG A 101 -3.26 16.25 11.37
C ARG A 101 -3.97 17.25 10.45
N ARG A 102 -5.23 16.99 10.08
CA ARG A 102 -6.04 17.82 9.13
C ARG A 102 -5.39 18.03 7.75
N GLY A 103 -4.35 17.26 7.41
CA GLY A 103 -3.65 17.29 6.13
C GLY A 103 -4.13 16.16 5.22
N VAL A 104 -5.45 16.04 5.05
CA VAL A 104 -6.10 14.88 4.46
C VAL A 104 -5.79 14.77 2.96
N SER A 105 -5.16 13.67 2.57
CA SER A 105 -5.11 13.26 1.17
C SER A 105 -6.32 12.37 0.87
N LEU A 106 -7.39 12.95 0.32
CA LEU A 106 -8.60 12.22 -0.05
C LEU A 106 -8.31 11.06 -1.02
N LEU A 107 -7.30 11.23 -1.89
CA LEU A 107 -6.85 10.19 -2.80
C LEU A 107 -6.26 8.98 -2.06
N LEU A 108 -5.40 9.22 -1.06
CA LEU A 108 -4.82 8.14 -0.25
C LEU A 108 -5.90 7.40 0.54
N LEU A 109 -6.81 8.15 1.17
CA LEU A 109 -7.92 7.55 1.92
C LEU A 109 -8.90 6.81 1.02
N GLY A 110 -9.13 7.28 -0.20
CA GLY A 110 -9.96 6.61 -1.19
C GLY A 110 -9.33 5.31 -1.72
N ALA A 111 -7.99 5.23 -1.76
CA ALA A 111 -7.27 4.04 -2.23
C ALA A 111 -7.21 2.91 -1.18
N LEU A 112 -7.27 3.22 0.12
CA LEU A 112 -7.14 2.21 1.18
C LEU A 112 -8.27 1.16 1.21
N PRO A 113 -9.56 1.52 1.12
CA PRO A 113 -10.65 0.54 1.12
C PRO A 113 -10.54 -0.55 0.05
N PRO A 114 -10.35 -0.23 -1.26
CA PRO A 114 -10.24 -1.28 -2.28
C PRO A 114 -9.00 -2.16 -2.09
N LEU A 115 -7.88 -1.61 -1.61
CA LEU A 115 -6.68 -2.40 -1.28
C LEU A 115 -6.97 -3.41 -0.17
N TRP A 116 -7.61 -2.98 0.93
CA TRP A 116 -8.00 -3.88 2.01
C TRP A 116 -9.01 -4.93 1.55
N VAL A 117 -10.03 -4.55 0.78
CA VAL A 117 -11.03 -5.49 0.25
C VAL A 117 -10.36 -6.54 -0.64
N GLY A 118 -9.49 -6.13 -1.57
CA GLY A 118 -8.79 -7.09 -2.43
C GLY A 118 -7.85 -8.00 -1.65
N THR A 119 -7.14 -7.46 -0.64
CA THR A 119 -6.30 -8.25 0.26
C THR A 119 -7.12 -9.32 0.98
N LEU A 120 -8.24 -8.92 1.59
CA LEU A 120 -9.13 -9.83 2.30
C LEU A 120 -9.73 -10.89 1.36
N ALA A 121 -10.06 -10.52 0.12
CA ALA A 121 -10.54 -11.47 -0.88
C ALA A 121 -9.48 -12.52 -1.21
N VAL A 122 -8.23 -12.12 -1.44
CA VAL A 122 -7.11 -13.04 -1.68
C VAL A 122 -6.89 -13.95 -0.47
N VAL A 123 -6.84 -13.40 0.75
CA VAL A 123 -6.65 -14.19 1.97
C VAL A 123 -7.81 -15.16 2.19
N ALA A 124 -9.04 -14.72 2.01
CA ALA A 124 -10.23 -15.56 2.13
C ALA A 124 -10.21 -16.71 1.13
N TRP A 125 -9.85 -16.44 -0.13
CA TRP A 125 -9.71 -17.46 -1.17
C TRP A 125 -8.72 -18.56 -0.77
N LEU A 126 -7.53 -18.17 -0.30
CA LEU A 126 -6.52 -19.11 0.18
C LEU A 126 -7.03 -19.91 1.38
N LEU A 127 -7.67 -19.24 2.35
CA LEU A 127 -8.18 -19.92 3.54
C LEU A 127 -9.27 -20.94 3.20
N VAL A 128 -10.22 -20.58 2.34
CA VAL A 128 -11.31 -21.48 1.91
C VAL A 128 -10.72 -22.76 1.32
N ASN A 129 -9.75 -22.65 0.42
CA ASN A 129 -9.15 -23.83 -0.20
C ASN A 129 -8.37 -24.69 0.79
N ASN A 130 -7.66 -24.06 1.74
CA ASN A 130 -6.97 -24.80 2.77
C ASN A 130 -7.93 -25.48 3.77
N VAL A 131 -9.05 -24.85 4.09
CA VAL A 131 -10.11 -25.46 4.91
C VAL A 131 -10.71 -26.65 4.17
N LEU A 132 -11.02 -26.53 2.88
CA LEU A 132 -11.51 -27.64 2.05
C LEU A 132 -10.51 -28.80 2.02
N ASN A 133 -9.22 -28.52 1.82
CA ASN A 133 -8.17 -29.53 1.90
C ASN A 133 -8.21 -30.30 3.23
N LEU A 134 -8.27 -29.58 4.36
CA LEU A 134 -8.31 -30.21 5.69
C LEU A 134 -9.59 -31.04 5.90
N LEU A 135 -10.75 -30.56 5.42
CA LEU A 135 -12.02 -31.29 5.46
C LEU A 135 -11.98 -32.58 4.62
N GLU A 136 -11.22 -32.57 3.53
CA GLU A 136 -10.99 -33.72 2.65
C GLU A 136 -9.86 -34.65 3.16
N GLY A 137 -9.30 -34.39 4.35
CA GLY A 137 -8.20 -35.19 4.92
C GLY A 137 -6.84 -34.96 4.24
N ARG A 138 -6.70 -33.88 3.46
CA ARG A 138 -5.46 -33.48 2.78
C ARG A 138 -4.64 -32.54 3.67
N PRO A 139 -3.31 -32.50 3.50
CA PRO A 139 -2.47 -31.58 4.25
C PRO A 139 -2.77 -30.11 3.89
N PHE A 140 -2.41 -29.21 4.81
CA PHE A 140 -2.45 -27.77 4.57
C PHE A 140 -1.53 -27.41 3.38
N HIS A 141 -1.98 -26.51 2.51
CA HIS A 141 -1.33 -26.16 1.24
C HIS A 141 -1.14 -27.33 0.25
N TRP A 142 -2.02 -28.33 0.30
CA TRP A 142 -1.99 -29.40 -0.68
C TRP A 142 -2.35 -28.91 -2.08
N HIS A 143 -1.58 -29.37 -3.06
CA HIS A 143 -1.83 -29.20 -4.49
C HIS A 143 -1.68 -30.56 -5.17
N PRO A 144 -2.53 -30.90 -6.16
CA PRO A 144 -2.39 -32.15 -6.89
C PRO A 144 -1.12 -32.13 -7.73
N GLY A 145 -0.22 -33.08 -7.46
CA GLY A 145 1.01 -33.32 -8.22
C GLY A 145 0.85 -34.40 -9.27
#